data_AF-A0A2V9ZEG1-F1
#
_entry.id   AF-A0A2V9ZEG1-F1
#
_cell.length_a   1.000
_cell.length_b   1.000
_cell.length_c   1.000
_cell.angle_alpha   90.00
_cell.angle_beta   90.00
_cell.angle_gamma   90.00
#
_symmetry.space_group_name_H-M   'P 1'
#
loop_
_entity.id
_entity.type
_entity.pdbx_description
1 polymer ?
#
loop_
_entity_poly.entity_id
_entity_poly.type
_entity_poly.pdbx_seq_one_letter_code
_entity_poly.pdbx_strand_id
1 'polypeptide(L)'
;MRLNKEPLQASTGPTVNLPSGSFIKAADIYRIYFHGPAYQVLEQAWWDGDRMFGTMSRHLPANHQPDNRPTVLAPRLIELCFQTAGLWEMAVQGRMGLPLHIDHVRVWQASTLVEGQLFAIVTPLPDGGFDAQVVNANGNRYVQLSGYRTVALPVALEAK
;
A
#
# COMPACT_ATOMS: atom_id res chain seq x y z
N MET A 1 -8.65 -17.10 7.96
CA MET A 1 -8.42 -16.66 6.56
C MET A 1 -8.74 -17.82 5.63
N ARG A 2 -9.60 -17.62 4.63
CA ARG A 2 -9.92 -18.63 3.59
C ARG A 2 -9.36 -18.14 2.26
N LEU A 3 -8.55 -18.94 1.59
CA LEU A 3 -8.00 -18.62 0.26
C LEU A 3 -8.86 -19.32 -0.81
N ASN A 4 -9.44 -18.54 -1.71
CA ASN A 4 -10.19 -19.04 -2.86
C ASN A 4 -9.45 -18.66 -4.14
N LYS A 5 -9.50 -19.53 -5.16
CA LYS A 5 -8.97 -19.26 -6.48
C LYS A 5 -10.14 -19.13 -7.45
N GLU A 6 -10.25 -17.97 -8.08
CA GLU A 6 -11.23 -17.70 -9.13
C GLU A 6 -10.52 -17.55 -10.49
N PRO A 7 -11.23 -17.72 -11.62
CA PRO A 7 -10.67 -17.47 -12.94
C PRO A 7 -10.10 -16.05 -13.05
N LEU A 8 -8.95 -15.92 -13.71
CA LEU A 8 -8.35 -14.60 -13.93
C LEU A 8 -9.26 -13.78 -14.84
N GLN A 9 -9.84 -12.71 -14.32
CA GLN A 9 -10.56 -11.71 -15.09
C GLN A 9 -9.72 -10.44 -15.14
N ALA A 10 -9.70 -9.77 -16.30
CA ALA A 10 -9.09 -8.45 -16.42
C ALA A 10 -9.77 -7.49 -15.44
N SER A 11 -8.99 -6.87 -14.55
CA SER A 11 -9.50 -5.89 -13.60
C SER A 11 -8.90 -4.54 -13.91
N THR A 12 -9.77 -3.59 -14.27
CA THR A 12 -9.41 -2.19 -14.41
C THR A 12 -9.55 -1.47 -13.07
N GLY A 13 -8.51 -0.75 -12.69
CA GLY A 13 -8.48 0.21 -11.61
C GLY A 13 -8.56 1.63 -12.14
N PRO A 14 -8.71 2.63 -11.24
CA PRO A 14 -8.72 4.02 -11.64
C PRO A 14 -7.35 4.43 -12.18
N THR A 15 -7.37 5.40 -13.09
CA THR A 15 -6.16 6.02 -13.63
C THR A 15 -5.52 6.93 -12.57
N VAL A 16 -4.19 6.98 -12.60
CA VAL A 16 -3.41 7.84 -11.72
C VAL A 16 -2.99 9.08 -12.48
N ASN A 17 -3.49 10.24 -12.05
CA ASN A 17 -3.00 11.52 -12.51
C ASN A 17 -1.96 12.02 -11.50
N LEU A 18 -0.72 12.16 -11.95
CA LEU A 18 0.33 12.74 -11.11
C LEU A 18 0.03 14.22 -10.89
N PRO A 19 -0.08 14.70 -9.64
CA PRO A 19 -0.29 16.11 -9.38
C PRO A 19 0.98 16.90 -9.72
N SER A 20 0.82 18.17 -10.07
CA SER A 20 1.93 19.13 -10.18
C SER A 20 2.44 19.62 -8.80
N GLY A 21 1.88 19.09 -7.71
CA GLY A 21 2.11 19.52 -6.32
C GLY A 21 3.27 18.81 -5.62
N SER A 22 3.36 18.99 -4.31
CA SER A 22 4.41 18.40 -3.48
C SER A 22 4.15 16.92 -3.22
N PHE A 23 5.23 16.14 -3.30
CA PHE A 23 5.28 14.74 -2.91
C PHE A 23 6.14 14.61 -1.66
N ILE A 24 5.74 13.77 -0.70
CA ILE A 24 6.67 13.33 0.35
C ILE A 24 7.52 12.17 -0.20
N LYS A 25 8.83 12.23 -0.02
CA LYS A 25 9.78 11.24 -0.58
C LYS A 25 10.13 10.16 0.43
N ALA A 26 10.61 9.01 -0.05
CA ALA A 26 11.02 7.87 0.77
C ALA A 26 11.90 8.25 1.98
N ALA A 27 12.88 9.13 1.77
CA ALA A 27 13.77 9.57 2.84
C ALA A 27 13.02 10.25 4.01
N ASP A 28 12.01 11.07 3.70
CA ASP A 28 11.19 11.74 4.70
C ASP A 28 10.17 10.80 5.33
N ILE A 29 9.59 9.90 4.53
CA ILE A 29 8.64 8.86 4.99
C ILE A 29 9.34 7.97 6.03
N TYR A 30 10.47 7.36 5.67
CA TYR A 30 11.13 6.36 6.50
C TYR A 30 11.99 6.93 7.62
N ARG A 31 12.11 8.26 7.71
CA ARG A 31 12.65 8.95 8.90
C ARG A 31 11.73 8.81 10.11
N ILE A 32 10.41 8.73 9.89
CA ILE A 32 9.41 8.66 10.95
C ILE A 32 8.60 7.36 10.95
N TYR A 33 8.56 6.65 9.82
CA TYR A 33 7.73 5.46 9.65
C TYR A 33 8.57 4.20 9.47
N PHE A 34 9.08 3.67 10.57
CA PHE A 34 10.11 2.63 10.58
C PHE A 34 9.71 1.35 9.84
N HIS A 35 10.47 1.01 8.79
CA HIS A 35 10.40 -0.25 8.05
C HIS A 35 11.81 -0.70 7.65
N GLY A 36 12.06 -2.01 7.68
CA GLY A 36 13.32 -2.59 7.20
C GLY A 36 13.50 -2.40 5.68
N PRO A 37 14.74 -2.41 5.14
CA PRO A 37 15.03 -2.01 3.75
C PRO A 37 14.22 -2.77 2.68
N ALA A 38 13.94 -4.06 2.88
CA ALA A 38 13.14 -4.87 1.93
C ALA A 38 11.65 -4.45 1.87
N TYR A 39 11.19 -3.67 2.84
CA TYR A 39 9.81 -3.21 3.00
C TYR A 39 9.69 -1.67 3.00
N GLN A 40 10.72 -0.96 2.56
CA GLN A 40 10.63 0.46 2.22
C GLN A 40 9.97 0.65 0.85
N VAL A 41 8.73 0.15 0.73
CA VAL A 41 7.98 -0.01 -0.53
C VAL A 41 7.54 1.30 -1.17
N LEU A 42 7.59 2.43 -0.47
CA LEU A 42 7.21 3.75 -1.00
C LEU A 42 8.43 4.53 -1.50
N GLU A 43 8.42 4.89 -2.78
CA GLU A 43 9.34 5.89 -3.34
C GLU A 43 8.90 7.31 -2.97
N GLN A 44 7.58 7.54 -3.06
CA GLN A 44 6.95 8.82 -2.75
C GLN A 44 5.45 8.64 -2.50
N ALA A 45 4.82 9.62 -1.88
CA ALA A 45 3.38 9.66 -1.66
C ALA A 45 2.81 11.08 -1.79
N TRP A 46 1.52 11.17 -2.05
CA TRP A 46 0.77 12.43 -2.08
C TRP A 46 -0.72 12.20 -1.78
N TRP A 47 -1.40 13.26 -1.36
CA TRP A 47 -2.84 13.28 -1.14
C TRP A 47 -3.50 14.20 -2.19
N ASP A 48 -4.57 13.76 -2.84
CA ASP A 48 -5.30 14.56 -3.84
C ASP A 48 -6.47 15.38 -3.25
N GLY A 49 -6.66 15.34 -1.92
CA GLY A 49 -7.81 15.92 -1.22
C GLY A 49 -8.90 14.90 -0.88
N ASP A 50 -8.89 13.74 -1.53
CA ASP A 50 -9.83 12.64 -1.29
C ASP A 50 -9.10 11.35 -0.95
N ARG A 51 -8.12 10.97 -1.78
CA ARG A 51 -7.39 9.70 -1.73
C ARG A 51 -5.90 9.91 -1.49
N MET A 52 -5.29 8.96 -0.78
CA MET A 52 -3.85 8.90 -0.62
C MET A 52 -3.22 8.00 -1.66
N PHE A 53 -2.11 8.44 -2.23
CA PHE A 53 -1.39 7.72 -3.27
C PHE A 53 0.02 7.40 -2.82
N GLY A 54 0.50 6.21 -3.19
CA GLY A 54 1.86 5.76 -2.93
C GLY A 54 2.49 5.20 -4.19
N THR A 55 3.65 5.70 -4.59
CA THR A 55 4.44 5.15 -5.69
C THR A 55 5.32 4.01 -5.17
N MET A 56 5.24 2.85 -5.82
CA MET A 56 6.07 1.69 -5.48
C MET A 56 7.56 1.94 -5.76
N SER A 57 8.42 1.64 -4.80
CA SER A 57 9.87 1.66 -4.97
C SER A 57 10.33 0.62 -6.00
N ARG A 58 11.21 1.05 -6.92
CA ARG A 58 11.78 0.20 -7.98
C ARG A 58 12.93 -0.68 -7.51
N HIS A 59 13.57 -0.32 -6.40
CA HIS A 59 14.81 -0.94 -5.93
C HIS A 59 14.63 -1.41 -4.50
N LEU A 60 14.15 -2.64 -4.35
CA LEU A 60 13.96 -3.28 -3.04
C LEU A 60 14.87 -4.50 -2.92
N PRO A 61 15.60 -4.65 -1.80
CA PRO A 61 16.25 -5.90 -1.46
C PRO A 61 15.29 -7.09 -1.47
N ALA A 62 15.85 -8.30 -1.53
CA ALA A 62 15.06 -9.53 -1.41
C ALA A 62 14.25 -9.54 -0.11
N ASN A 63 12.96 -9.87 -0.21
CA ASN A 63 12.05 -9.92 0.94
C ASN A 63 11.87 -11.35 1.50
N HIS A 64 12.40 -12.37 0.83
CA HIS A 64 12.34 -13.77 1.25
C HIS A 64 13.42 -14.59 0.53
N GLN A 65 13.60 -15.85 0.93
CA GLN A 65 14.56 -16.79 0.36
C GLN A 65 13.86 -18.09 -0.07
N PRO A 66 14.13 -18.62 -1.28
CA PRO A 66 14.84 -17.98 -2.39
C PRO A 66 14.13 -16.70 -2.87
N ASP A 67 14.88 -15.71 -3.33
CA ASP A 67 14.38 -14.38 -3.68
C ASP A 67 13.46 -14.34 -4.90
N ASN A 68 13.61 -15.33 -5.80
CA ASN A 68 12.81 -15.50 -7.00
C ASN A 68 11.57 -16.38 -6.81
N ARG A 69 11.31 -16.88 -5.59
CA ARG A 69 10.17 -17.76 -5.34
C ARG A 69 8.86 -16.96 -5.47
N PRO A 70 7.87 -17.42 -6.25
CA PRO A 70 6.60 -16.71 -6.32
C PRO A 70 5.88 -16.72 -4.96
N THR A 71 5.37 -15.55 -4.54
CA THR A 71 4.50 -15.43 -3.38
C THR A 71 3.04 -15.52 -3.81
N VAL A 72 2.20 -16.18 -3.02
CA VAL A 72 0.75 -16.30 -3.30
C VAL A 72 0.03 -14.94 -3.20
N LEU A 73 0.42 -14.10 -2.23
CA LEU A 73 -0.31 -12.87 -1.87
C LEU A 73 0.45 -11.57 -2.16
N ALA A 74 1.54 -11.60 -2.92
CA ALA A 74 2.31 -10.40 -3.28
C ALA A 74 2.54 -9.43 -2.09
N PRO A 75 3.24 -9.86 -1.01
CA PRO A 75 3.25 -9.16 0.27
C PRO A 75 3.70 -7.70 0.15
N ARG A 76 4.65 -7.38 -0.73
CA ARG A 76 5.11 -6.00 -0.95
C ARG A 76 4.04 -5.09 -1.57
N LEU A 77 3.12 -5.63 -2.36
CA LEU A 77 2.00 -4.84 -2.91
C LEU A 77 0.92 -4.59 -1.85
N ILE A 78 0.69 -5.56 -0.97
CA ILE A 78 -0.20 -5.37 0.18
C ILE A 78 0.38 -4.32 1.14
N GLU A 79 1.68 -4.42 1.44
CA GLU A 79 2.41 -3.45 2.27
C GLU A 79 2.39 -2.04 1.67
N LEU A 80 2.45 -1.92 0.34
CA LEU A 80 2.29 -0.62 -0.31
C LEU A 80 0.93 0.01 0.03
N CYS A 81 -0.15 -0.77 0.06
CA CYS A 81 -1.46 -0.28 0.50
C CYS A 81 -1.46 0.11 1.99
N PHE A 82 -0.92 -0.74 2.87
CA PHE A 82 -0.90 -0.48 4.31
C PHE A 82 -0.12 0.79 4.64
N GLN A 83 1.08 0.93 4.08
CA GLN A 83 1.93 2.07 4.36
C GLN A 83 1.35 3.37 3.76
N THR A 84 0.70 3.28 2.59
CA THR A 84 -0.01 4.45 2.02
C THR A 84 -1.18 4.87 2.92
N ALA A 85 -1.95 3.94 3.46
CA ALA A 85 -3.00 4.24 4.43
C ALA A 85 -2.44 4.82 5.73
N GLY A 86 -1.35 4.26 6.26
CA GLY A 86 -0.67 4.77 7.45
C GLY A 86 -0.16 6.20 7.27
N LEU A 87 0.32 6.56 6.07
CA LEU A 87 0.66 7.94 5.75
C LEU A 87 -0.55 8.87 5.76
N TRP A 88 -1.72 8.41 5.29
CA TRP A 88 -2.95 9.20 5.39
C TRP A 88 -3.34 9.41 6.86
N GLU A 89 -3.26 8.37 7.71
CA GLU A 89 -3.55 8.51 9.14
C GLU A 89 -2.61 9.48 9.83
N MET A 90 -1.31 9.44 9.53
CA MET A 90 -0.34 10.38 10.10
C MET A 90 -0.61 11.82 9.62
N ALA A 91 -0.86 12.00 8.33
CA ALA A 91 -1.02 13.33 7.74
C ALA A 91 -2.36 13.99 8.10
N VAL A 92 -3.44 13.21 8.15
CA VAL A 92 -4.82 13.72 8.31
C VAL A 92 -5.33 13.57 9.74
N GLN A 93 -4.94 12.51 10.45
CA GLN A 93 -5.42 12.24 11.81
C GLN A 93 -4.34 12.40 12.90
N GLY A 94 -3.09 12.68 12.52
CA GLY A 94 -2.00 12.89 13.48
C GLY A 94 -1.66 11.65 14.32
N ARG A 95 -2.00 10.45 13.83
CA ARG A 95 -1.77 9.18 14.55
C ARG A 95 -1.19 8.11 13.65
N MET A 96 -0.53 7.13 14.27
CA MET A 96 -0.15 5.88 13.59
C MET A 96 -1.11 4.75 13.98
N GLY A 97 -1.52 3.96 12.99
CA GLY A 97 -2.30 2.74 13.19
C GLY A 97 -1.51 1.48 12.85
N LEU A 98 -1.73 0.40 13.60
CA LEU A 98 -1.35 -0.95 13.19
C LEU A 98 -2.50 -1.60 12.41
N PRO A 99 -2.21 -2.48 11.43
CA PRO A 99 -3.23 -3.30 10.80
C PRO A 99 -4.04 -4.08 11.86
N LEU A 100 -5.37 -3.92 11.86
CA LEU A 100 -6.28 -4.63 12.76
C LEU A 100 -7.06 -5.70 12.02
N HIS A 101 -7.69 -5.34 10.91
CA HIS A 101 -8.63 -6.20 10.19
C HIS A 101 -8.70 -5.84 8.71
N ILE A 102 -9.00 -6.82 7.86
CA ILE A 102 -9.30 -6.63 6.44
C ILE A 102 -10.44 -7.58 6.09
N ASP A 103 -11.51 -7.07 5.46
CA ASP A 103 -12.62 -7.91 5.03
C ASP A 103 -12.21 -8.83 3.88
N HIS A 104 -11.55 -8.26 2.87
CA HIS A 104 -11.18 -9.01 1.68
C HIS A 104 -9.88 -8.53 1.04
N VAL A 105 -9.09 -9.48 0.54
CA VAL A 105 -7.92 -9.23 -0.32
C VAL A 105 -8.10 -9.97 -1.63
N ARG A 106 -8.09 -9.24 -2.76
CA ARG A 106 -7.96 -9.84 -4.11
C ARG A 106 -6.57 -9.57 -4.62
N VAL A 107 -5.93 -10.61 -5.15
CA VAL A 107 -4.63 -10.52 -5.82
C VAL A 107 -4.77 -11.11 -7.21
N TRP A 108 -4.48 -10.32 -8.22
CA TRP A 108 -4.38 -10.77 -9.60
C TRP A 108 -2.92 -11.11 -9.88
N GLN A 109 -2.64 -12.36 -10.22
CA GLN A 109 -1.27 -12.78 -10.53
C GLN A 109 -0.84 -12.14 -11.85
N ALA A 110 0.02 -11.14 -11.77
CA ALA A 110 0.88 -10.78 -12.88
C ALA A 110 1.98 -11.82 -12.91
N SER A 111 2.06 -12.61 -13.98
CA SER A 111 3.26 -13.38 -14.27
C SER A 111 4.46 -12.42 -14.36
N THR A 112 5.29 -12.42 -13.32
CA THR A 112 6.76 -12.19 -13.32
C THR A 112 7.40 -10.98 -14.00
N LEU A 113 6.68 -10.02 -14.57
CA LEU A 113 7.18 -8.68 -14.86
C LEU A 113 5.99 -7.74 -14.88
N VAL A 114 5.73 -7.05 -13.77
CA VAL A 114 4.90 -5.85 -13.85
C VAL A 114 5.73 -4.81 -14.55
N GLU A 115 5.52 -4.63 -15.85
CA GLU A 115 6.15 -3.55 -16.58
C GLU A 115 5.55 -2.21 -16.15
N GLY A 116 6.44 -1.26 -15.81
CA GLY A 116 6.08 0.10 -15.49
C GLY A 116 5.88 0.40 -14.01
N GLN A 117 5.58 1.67 -13.73
CA GLN A 117 5.40 2.18 -12.39
C GLN A 117 4.09 1.66 -11.77
N LEU A 118 4.18 1.20 -10.52
CA LEU A 118 3.03 0.83 -9.70
C LEU A 118 2.67 1.92 -8.72
N PHE A 119 1.36 2.03 -8.46
CA PHE A 119 0.76 2.99 -7.54
C PHE A 119 -0.24 2.29 -6.62
N ALA A 120 -0.15 2.51 -5.31
CA ALA A 120 -1.28 2.31 -4.42
C ALA A 120 -2.20 3.54 -4.45
N ILE A 121 -3.50 3.28 -4.40
CA ILE A 121 -4.55 4.28 -4.26
C ILE A 121 -5.39 3.84 -3.06
N VAL A 122 -5.39 4.66 -2.02
CA VAL A 122 -6.09 4.41 -0.76
C VAL A 122 -7.21 5.43 -0.61
N THR A 123 -8.42 4.93 -0.43
CA THR A 123 -9.62 5.71 -0.18
C THR A 123 -10.02 5.55 1.29
N PRO A 124 -9.96 6.61 2.12
CA PRO A 124 -10.52 6.57 3.47
C PRO A 124 -12.04 6.39 3.41
N LEU A 125 -12.57 5.58 4.32
CA LEU A 125 -14.01 5.31 4.44
C LEU A 125 -14.63 6.14 5.57
N PRO A 126 -15.92 6.52 5.48
CA PRO A 126 -16.60 7.31 6.52
C PRO A 126 -16.61 6.65 7.91
N ASP A 127 -16.49 5.33 7.97
CA ASP A 127 -16.47 4.54 9.21
C ASP A 127 -15.06 4.37 9.81
N GLY A 128 -14.08 5.11 9.30
CA GLY A 128 -12.69 5.08 9.75
C GLY A 128 -11.84 3.95 9.17
N GLY A 129 -12.39 3.15 8.24
CA GLY A 129 -11.63 2.16 7.47
C GLY A 129 -11.00 2.72 6.20
N PHE A 130 -10.48 1.82 5.37
CA PHE A 130 -9.88 2.11 4.08
C PHE A 130 -10.24 1.04 3.05
N ASP A 131 -10.49 1.47 1.83
CA ASP A 131 -10.36 0.62 0.65
C ASP A 131 -9.05 0.98 -0.06
N ALA A 132 -8.37 -0.01 -0.63
CA ALA A 132 -7.10 0.21 -1.30
C ALA A 132 -6.93 -0.66 -2.54
N GLN A 133 -6.13 -0.20 -3.48
CA GLN A 133 -5.79 -0.98 -4.67
C GLN A 133 -4.41 -0.60 -5.19
N VAL A 134 -3.74 -1.57 -5.83
CA VAL A 134 -2.48 -1.34 -6.55
C VAL A 134 -2.73 -1.44 -8.05
N VAL A 135 -2.34 -0.40 -8.79
CA VAL A 135 -2.51 -0.29 -10.24
C VAL A 135 -1.21 0.12 -10.93
N ASN A 136 -1.07 -0.18 -12.22
CA ASN A 136 -0.07 0.47 -13.07
C ASN A 136 -0.62 1.74 -13.74
N ALA A 137 0.21 2.46 -14.50
CA ALA A 137 -0.19 3.66 -15.22
C ALA A 137 -1.32 3.45 -16.26
N ASN A 138 -1.48 2.23 -16.77
CA ASN A 138 -2.55 1.86 -17.71
C ASN A 138 -3.87 1.53 -16.98
N GLY A 139 -3.90 1.59 -15.65
CA GLY A 139 -5.05 1.21 -14.84
C GLY A 139 -5.22 -0.30 -14.67
N ASN A 140 -4.23 -1.14 -15.00
CA ASN A 140 -4.32 -2.57 -14.69
C ASN A 140 -4.19 -2.77 -13.18
N ARG A 141 -5.14 -3.47 -12.55
CA ARG A 141 -5.16 -3.72 -11.12
C ARG A 141 -4.47 -5.04 -10.74
N TYR A 142 -3.68 -5.00 -9.66
CA TYR A 142 -2.89 -6.12 -9.16
C TYR A 142 -3.30 -6.59 -7.77
N VAL A 143 -3.68 -5.65 -6.90
CA VAL A 143 -4.20 -5.91 -5.55
C VAL A 143 -5.43 -5.05 -5.30
N GLN A 144 -6.38 -5.58 -4.55
CA GLN A 144 -7.47 -4.82 -3.94
C GLN A 144 -7.65 -5.27 -2.48
N LEU A 145 -7.67 -4.30 -1.57
CA LEU A 145 -8.10 -4.45 -0.19
C LEU A 145 -9.47 -3.79 -0.05
N SER A 146 -10.38 -4.46 0.64
CA SER A 146 -11.67 -3.90 1.03
C SER A 146 -11.84 -3.98 2.54
N GLY A 147 -12.35 -2.90 3.14
CA GLY A 147 -12.63 -2.83 4.57
C GLY A 147 -11.39 -3.00 5.45
N TYR A 148 -10.25 -2.44 5.02
CA TYR A 148 -9.03 -2.40 5.84
C TYR A 148 -9.24 -1.47 7.04
N ARG A 149 -9.01 -1.98 8.25
CA ARG A 149 -9.10 -1.23 9.50
C ARG A 149 -7.78 -1.29 10.23
N THR A 150 -7.48 -0.19 10.90
CA THR A 150 -6.33 -0.07 11.80
C THR A 150 -6.79 0.08 13.24
N VAL A 151 -5.86 -0.14 14.16
CA VAL A 151 -6.01 0.25 15.56
C VAL A 151 -4.89 1.22 15.89
N ALA A 152 -5.21 2.31 16.60
CA ALA A 152 -4.19 3.25 17.04
C ALA A 152 -3.14 2.53 17.86
N LEU A 153 -1.86 2.81 17.58
CA LEU A 153 -0.79 2.40 18.48
C LEU A 153 -1.07 3.03 19.85
N PRO A 154 -1.11 2.23 20.94
CA PRO A 154 -1.08 2.81 22.28
C PRO A 154 0.13 3.73 22.31
N VAL A 155 -0.08 5.01 22.62
CA VAL A 155 1.04 5.90 22.90
C VAL A 155 1.78 5.23 24.05
N ALA A 156 3.02 4.80 23.82
CA ALA A 156 3.86 4.39 24.93
C ALA A 156 3.95 5.62 25.84
N LEU A 157 3.32 5.55 27.01
CA LEU A 157 3.63 6.46 28.10
C LEU A 157 5.13 6.33 28.35
N GLU A 158 5.78 7.48 28.21
CA GLU A 158 7.20 7.80 28.21
C GLU A 158 8.23 6.79 28.75
N ALA A 159 9.42 6.82 28.16
CA ALA A 159 10.64 6.48 28.86
C ALA A 159 11.69 7.61 28.68
N LYS A 160 11.78 8.46 29.71
CA LYS A 160 12.87 9.35 30.17
C LYS A 160 13.72 10.12 29.16
#